data_AF-A0A914EV79-F1
#
_entry.id   AF-A0A914EV79-F1
#
_cell.length_a   1.000
_cell.length_b   1.000
_cell.length_c   1.000
_cell.angle_alpha   90.00
_cell.angle_beta   90.00
_cell.angle_gamma   90.00
#
_symmetry.space_group_name_H-M   'P 1'
#
loop_
_entity.id
_entity.type
_entity.pdbx_description
1 polymer ?
#
loop_
_entity_poly.entity_id
_entity_poly.type
_entity_poly.pdbx_seq_one_letter_code
_entity_poly.pdbx_strand_id
1 'polypeptide(L)'
;MKLLVVLAFCVCVFAAVQAFRYPAFLENASDNAKEAFMNIVTKDGLTPKQKEAKIAELVSQLSETIQKAYNNFKQQQLAIKDQFGTSVQNEIDLQVKQRK
;
A
#
# COMPACT_ATOMS: atom_id res chain seq x y z
N MET A 1 -40.55 -20.58 36.44
CA MET A 1 -39.20 -20.21 36.90
C MET A 1 -38.16 -21.03 36.15
N LYS A 2 -37.07 -20.37 35.74
CA LYS A 2 -35.79 -20.90 35.23
C LYS A 2 -35.80 -21.31 33.74
N LEU A 3 -35.36 -20.43 32.84
CA LEU A 3 -33.97 -20.06 32.51
C LEU A 3 -33.32 -21.14 31.63
N LEU A 4 -33.41 -20.97 30.30
CA LEU A 4 -32.49 -21.57 29.35
C LEU A 4 -31.96 -20.47 28.43
N VAL A 5 -30.93 -19.81 28.94
CA VAL A 5 -29.96 -19.04 28.19
C VAL A 5 -29.16 -20.05 27.36
N VAL A 6 -29.38 -20.10 26.05
CA VAL A 6 -28.42 -20.71 25.13
C VAL A 6 -28.34 -19.86 23.86
N LEU A 7 -27.35 -18.97 23.92
CA LEU A 7 -26.49 -18.54 22.83
C LEU A 7 -27.17 -18.26 21.48
N ALA A 8 -27.66 -17.03 21.35
CA ALA A 8 -27.64 -16.33 20.08
C ALA A 8 -26.17 -16.26 19.61
N PHE A 9 -25.82 -17.20 18.73
CA PHE A 9 -24.59 -17.27 17.96
C PHE A 9 -24.57 -16.11 16.96
N CYS A 10 -24.50 -14.88 17.48
CA CYS A 10 -24.27 -13.70 16.67
C CYS A 10 -22.78 -13.67 16.39
N VAL A 11 -22.39 -14.40 15.34
CA VAL A 11 -21.07 -14.31 14.73
C VAL A 11 -20.96 -12.91 14.13
N CYS A 12 -20.72 -11.92 14.98
CA CYS A 12 -20.18 -10.65 14.55
C CYS A 12 -18.73 -10.96 14.18
N VAL A 13 -18.53 -11.41 12.94
CA VAL A 13 -17.28 -11.23 12.22
C VAL A 13 -17.07 -9.71 12.15
N PHE A 14 -16.55 -9.12 13.24
CA PHE A 14 -15.92 -7.83 13.16
C PHE A 14 -14.67 -8.05 12.32
N ALA A 15 -14.85 -7.82 11.02
CA ALA A 15 -13.76 -7.63 10.09
C ALA A 15 -12.74 -6.74 10.79
N ALA A 16 -11.53 -7.27 10.98
CA ALA A 16 -10.40 -6.48 11.41
C ALA A 16 -10.21 -5.38 10.36
N VAL A 17 -10.78 -4.20 10.61
CA VAL A 17 -10.40 -2.96 9.96
C VAL A 17 -8.95 -2.75 10.37
N GLN A 18 -8.03 -3.33 9.60
CA GLN A 18 -6.66 -2.86 9.60
C GLN A 18 -6.76 -1.40 9.22
N ALA A 19 -6.35 -0.52 10.14
CA ALA A 19 -6.33 0.90 9.91
C ALA A 19 -5.39 1.18 8.73
N PHE A 20 -5.96 1.27 7.53
CA PHE A 20 -5.21 1.61 6.33
C PHE A 20 -4.62 3.00 6.54
N ARG A 21 -3.29 3.07 6.69
CA ARG A 21 -2.61 4.35 6.69
C ARG A 21 -2.37 4.78 5.26
N TYR A 22 -2.88 5.97 4.93
CA TYR A 22 -2.56 6.63 3.68
C TYR A 22 -1.04 6.84 3.54
N PRO A 23 -0.51 6.76 2.32
CA PRO A 23 0.88 7.11 2.09
C PRO A 23 1.12 8.58 2.43
N ALA A 24 2.33 8.90 2.91
CA ALA A 24 2.67 10.22 3.41
C ALA A 24 2.42 11.36 2.39
N PHE A 25 2.55 11.09 1.09
CA PHE A 25 2.26 12.09 0.06
C PHE A 25 0.79 12.53 -0.01
N LEU A 26 -0.13 11.77 0.60
CA LEU A 26 -1.56 12.11 0.70
C LEU A 26 -1.97 12.65 2.07
N GLU A 27 -1.04 12.85 3.02
CA GLU A 27 -1.38 13.28 4.38
C GLU A 27 -2.27 14.54 4.40
N ASN A 28 -1.88 15.54 3.60
CA ASN A 28 -2.58 16.82 3.45
C ASN A 28 -3.51 16.89 2.22
N ALA A 29 -3.79 15.76 1.58
CA ALA A 29 -4.77 15.70 0.48
C ALA A 29 -6.20 15.78 1.04
N SER A 30 -7.13 16.27 0.21
CA SER A 30 -8.55 16.27 0.55
C SER A 30 -9.07 14.83 0.73
N ASP A 31 -10.14 14.68 1.50
CA ASP A 31 -10.75 13.36 1.74
C ASP A 31 -11.20 12.71 0.43
N ASN A 32 -11.71 13.49 -0.52
CA ASN A 32 -12.05 13.00 -1.85
C ASN A 32 -10.82 12.46 -2.61
N ALA A 33 -9.66 13.12 -2.52
CA ALA A 33 -8.44 12.62 -3.14
C ALA A 33 -7.93 11.33 -2.48
N LYS A 34 -8.05 11.23 -1.15
CA LYS A 34 -7.74 10.01 -0.38
C LYS A 34 -8.67 8.85 -0.77
N GLU A 35 -9.96 9.11 -0.91
CA GLU A 35 -10.95 8.13 -1.35
C GLU A 35 -10.72 7.69 -2.80
N ALA A 36 -10.44 8.63 -3.71
CA ALA A 36 -10.09 8.33 -5.09
C ALA A 36 -8.84 7.43 -5.17
N PHE A 37 -7.83 7.70 -4.33
CA PHE A 37 -6.67 6.83 -4.20
C PHE A 37 -7.05 5.43 -3.70
N MET A 38 -7.89 5.32 -2.67
CA MET A 38 -8.39 4.03 -2.17
C MET A 38 -9.06 3.23 -3.26
N ASN A 39 -9.96 3.87 -4.01
CA ASN A 39 -10.67 3.25 -5.11
C ASN A 39 -9.72 2.75 -6.21
N ILE A 40 -8.53 3.33 -6.39
CA ILE A 40 -7.54 2.81 -7.33
C ILE A 40 -6.79 1.61 -6.74
N VAL A 41 -6.36 1.68 -5.46
CA VAL A 41 -5.53 0.62 -4.87
C VAL A 41 -6.30 -0.63 -4.49
N THR A 42 -7.57 -0.51 -4.10
CA THR A 42 -8.43 -1.64 -3.76
C THR A 42 -9.15 -2.23 -4.98
N LYS A 43 -9.13 -1.55 -6.13
CA LYS A 43 -9.81 -2.04 -7.33
C LYS A 43 -9.19 -3.34 -7.84
N ASP A 44 -10.04 -4.35 -7.91
CA ASP A 44 -9.75 -5.63 -8.53
C ASP A 44 -9.61 -5.50 -10.05
N GLY A 45 -8.85 -6.42 -10.65
CA GLY A 45 -8.62 -6.46 -12.10
C GLY A 45 -7.61 -5.43 -12.63
N LEU A 46 -7.08 -4.54 -11.79
CA LEU A 46 -5.96 -3.67 -12.18
C LEU A 46 -4.62 -4.30 -11.81
N THR A 47 -3.74 -4.42 -12.80
CA THR A 47 -2.33 -4.77 -12.57
C THR A 47 -1.63 -3.68 -11.76
N PRO A 48 -0.53 -3.99 -11.05
CA PRO A 48 0.25 -2.99 -10.31
C PRO A 48 0.65 -1.78 -11.16
N LYS A 49 1.08 -2.02 -12.40
CA LYS A 49 1.47 -0.95 -13.35
C LYS A 49 0.28 -0.05 -13.73
N GLN A 50 -0.91 -0.61 -13.90
CA GLN A 50 -2.12 0.18 -14.18
C GLN A 50 -2.56 0.98 -12.97
N LYS A 51 -2.45 0.43 -11.75
CA LYS A 51 -2.70 1.18 -10.51
C LYS A 51 -1.77 2.36 -10.40
N GLU A 52 -0.47 2.16 -10.65
CA GLU A 52 0.51 3.24 -10.63
C GLU A 52 0.19 4.34 -11.63
N ALA A 53 -0.16 3.99 -12.88
CA ALA A 53 -0.53 4.97 -13.89
C ALA A 53 -1.76 5.80 -13.48
N LYS A 54 -2.79 5.15 -12.92
CA LYS A 54 -3.99 5.84 -12.42
C LYS A 54 -3.72 6.73 -11.21
N ILE A 55 -2.83 6.31 -10.31
CA ILE A 55 -2.40 7.14 -9.18
C ILE A 55 -1.63 8.36 -9.70
N ALA A 56 -0.77 8.20 -10.70
CA ALA A 56 -0.05 9.32 -11.29
C ALA A 56 -1.00 10.33 -11.97
N GLU A 57 -2.02 9.82 -12.68
CA GLU A 57 -3.09 10.64 -13.26
C GLU A 57 -3.85 11.42 -12.17
N LEU A 58 -4.29 10.76 -11.10
CA LEU A 58 -4.95 11.41 -9.95
C LEU A 58 -4.05 12.51 -9.37
N VAL A 59 -2.79 12.21 -9.09
CA VAL A 59 -1.85 13.16 -8.48
C VAL A 59 -1.60 14.38 -9.38
N SER A 60 -1.61 14.21 -10.71
CA SER A 60 -1.43 15.33 -11.65
C SER A 60 -2.53 16.40 -11.55
N GLN A 61 -3.70 16.04 -11.02
CA GLN A 61 -4.83 16.95 -10.80
C GLN A 61 -4.82 17.60 -9.41
N LEU A 62 -3.90 17.18 -8.52
CA LEU A 62 -3.77 17.71 -7.17
C LEU A 62 -2.76 18.86 -7.12
N SER A 63 -2.62 19.49 -5.96
CA SER A 63 -1.71 20.62 -5.78
C SER A 63 -0.25 20.25 -6.05
N GLU A 64 0.56 21.24 -6.46
CA GLU A 64 2.00 21.05 -6.69
C GLU A 64 2.73 20.45 -5.48
N THR A 65 2.30 20.78 -4.26
CA THR A 65 2.86 20.23 -3.03
C THR A 65 2.69 18.70 -2.98
N ILE A 66 1.51 18.20 -3.33
CA ILE A 66 1.23 16.76 -3.37
C ILE A 66 1.98 16.09 -4.52
N GLN A 67 2.06 16.74 -5.68
CA GLN A 67 2.85 16.25 -6.82
C GLN A 67 4.33 16.08 -6.46
N LYS A 68 4.93 17.07 -5.78
CA LYS A 68 6.31 16.99 -5.28
C LYS A 68 6.48 15.88 -4.25
N ALA A 69 5.56 15.76 -3.30
CA ALA A 69 5.60 14.70 -2.29
C ALA A 69 5.51 13.30 -2.92
N TYR A 70 4.67 13.12 -3.94
CA TYR A 70 4.55 11.87 -4.70
C TYR A 70 5.83 11.53 -5.47
N ASN A 71 6.46 12.51 -6.12
CA ASN A 71 7.74 12.31 -6.79
C ASN A 71 8.85 11.89 -5.81
N ASN A 72 8.92 12.54 -4.64
CA ASN A 72 9.85 12.14 -3.58
C ASN A 72 9.59 10.71 -3.10
N PHE A 73 8.32 10.33 -2.94
CA PHE A 73 7.94 8.97 -2.59
C PHE A 73 8.39 7.94 -3.65
N LYS A 74 8.28 8.24 -4.96
CA LYS A 74 8.81 7.36 -6.01
C LYS A 74 10.32 7.19 -5.93
N GLN A 75 11.05 8.28 -5.72
CA GLN A 75 12.51 8.25 -5.61
C GLN A 75 12.96 7.39 -4.41
N GLN A 76 12.26 7.50 -3.28
CA GLN A 76 12.54 6.66 -2.12
C GLN A 76 12.27 5.17 -2.40
N GLN A 77 11.19 4.84 -3.11
CA GLN A 77 10.92 3.45 -3.51
C GLN A 77 12.01 2.88 -4.42
N LEU A 78 12.52 3.67 -5.36
CA LEU A 78 13.64 3.25 -6.22
C LEU A 78 14.92 3.01 -5.41
N ALA A 79 15.28 3.95 -4.53
CA ALA A 79 16.45 3.80 -3.67
C ALA A 79 16.39 2.54 -2.78
N ILE A 80 15.21 2.26 -2.21
CA ILE A 80 14.96 1.03 -1.43
C ILE A 80 15.13 -0.19 -2.33
N LYS A 81 14.51 -0.19 -3.52
CA LYS A 81 14.59 -1.32 -4.46
C LYS A 81 16.03 -1.60 -4.87
N ASP A 82 16.83 -0.58 -5.12
CA ASP A 82 18.24 -0.71 -5.49
C ASP A 82 19.08 -1.25 -4.34
N GLN A 83 18.84 -0.78 -3.11
CA GLN A 83 19.54 -1.25 -1.91
C GLN A 83 19.25 -2.74 -1.62
N PHE A 84 17.98 -3.16 -1.68
CA PHE A 84 17.60 -4.56 -1.45
C PHE A 84 17.99 -5.47 -2.61
N GLY A 85 17.87 -5.02 -3.86
CA GLY A 85 18.30 -5.79 -5.03
C GLY A 85 19.79 -6.12 -5.00
N THR A 86 20.61 -5.15 -4.58
CA THR A 86 22.06 -5.34 -4.44
C THR A 86 22.39 -6.30 -3.28
N SER A 87 21.66 -6.22 -2.16
CA SER A 87 21.88 -7.11 -1.01
C SER A 87 21.56 -8.57 -1.34
N VAL A 88 20.45 -8.83 -2.04
CA VAL A 88 20.05 -10.20 -2.43
C VAL A 88 21.06 -10.78 -3.42
N GLN A 89 21.53 -9.98 -4.38
CA GLN A 89 22.51 -10.43 -5.36
C GLN A 89 23.86 -10.76 -4.70
N ASN A 90 24.34 -9.91 -3.79
CA ASN A 90 25.57 -10.17 -3.04
C ASN A 90 25.51 -11.44 -2.20
N GLU A 91 24.34 -11.75 -1.61
CA GLU A 91 24.17 -12.96 -0.81
C GLU A 91 24.08 -14.23 -1.67
N ILE A 92 23.45 -14.16 -2.85
CA ILE A 92 23.46 -15.24 -3.84
C ILE A 92 24.89 -15.53 -4.29
N ASP A 93 25.67 -14.49 -4.61
CA ASP A 93 27.04 -14.63 -5.09
C ASP A 93 27.97 -15.22 -4.01
N LEU A 94 27.79 -14.84 -2.74
CA LEU A 94 28.50 -15.44 -1.61
C LEU A 94 28.16 -16.92 -1.43
N GLN A 95 26.88 -17.29 -1.52
CA GLN A 95 26.47 -18.69 -1.40
C GLN A 95 26.94 -19.56 -2.57
N VAL A 96 26.99 -19.02 -3.80
CA VAL A 96 27.53 -19.72 -4.97
C VAL A 96 29.04 -19.93 -4.84
N LYS A 97 29.75 -18.95 -4.26
CA LYS A 97 31.21 -19.04 -4.05
C LYS A 97 31.61 -20.02 -2.94
N GLN A 98 30.77 -20.24 -1.93
CA GLN A 98 31.02 -21.23 -0.88
C GLN A 98 30.71 -22.68 -1.29
N ARG A 99 30.05 -22.89 -2.44
CA ARG A 99 29.75 -24.23 -2.99
C ARG A 99 30.73 -24.69 -4.07
N LYS A 100 31.78 -23.92 -4.37
CA LYS A 100 32.88 -24.29 -5.27
C LYS A 100 34.15 -24.49 -4.47
#